data_AF-A0A953MJ68-F1
#
_entry.id   AF-A0A953MJ68-F1
#
_cell.length_a   1.000
_cell.length_b   1.000
_cell.length_c   1.000
_cell.angle_alpha   90.00
_cell.angle_beta   90.00
_cell.angle_gamma   90.00
#
_symmetry.space_group_name_H-M   'P 1'
#
loop_
_entity.id
_entity.type
_entity.pdbx_description
1 polymer ?
#
loop_
_entity_poly.entity_id
_entity_poly.type
_entity_poly.pdbx_seq_one_letter_code
_entity_poly.pdbx_strand_id
1 'polypeptide(L)'
;MNKLELIEKKIELLNKNLNDLKKLFISLKEETNTTQNIDEVNDKYEPKDLINDFDKLYDLFLQNKQNEIKDFLKLRPKKYLIEFSLANNLGIEKSKISKNTVFKELLSWMMQRKEISK
;
A
#
# COMPACT_ATOMS: atom_id res chain seq x y z
N MET A 1 12.15 -23.34 45.30
CA MET A 1 12.37 -23.02 43.87
C MET A 1 13.61 -22.16 43.76
N ASN A 2 14.66 -22.66 43.11
CA ASN A 2 15.96 -21.98 42.97
C ASN A 2 15.84 -20.84 41.93
N LYS A 3 16.65 -19.78 42.07
CA LYS A 3 16.78 -18.70 41.07
C LYS A 3 17.04 -19.26 39.66
N LEU A 4 17.79 -20.36 39.56
CA LEU A 4 18.05 -21.05 38.29
C LEU A 4 16.75 -21.59 37.65
N GLU A 5 15.94 -22.33 38.42
CA GLU A 5 14.64 -22.87 37.96
C GLU A 5 13.66 -21.75 37.56
N LEU A 6 13.74 -20.58 38.22
CA LEU A 6 12.92 -19.43 37.88
C LEU A 6 13.33 -18.79 36.55
N ILE A 7 14.62 -18.80 36.23
CA ILE A 7 15.14 -18.34 34.94
C ILE A 7 14.76 -19.34 33.84
N GLU A 8 14.87 -20.65 34.08
CA GLU A 8 14.45 -21.69 33.13
C GLU A 8 12.98 -21.55 32.74
N LYS A 9 12.08 -21.40 33.72
CA LYS A 9 10.64 -21.17 33.43
C LYS A 9 10.39 -19.89 32.64
N LYS A 10 11.17 -18.83 32.88
CA LYS A 10 11.06 -17.58 32.10
C LYS A 10 11.52 -17.77 30.66
N ILE A 11 12.59 -18.54 30.44
CA ILE A 11 13.08 -18.88 29.10
C ILE A 11 12.04 -19.70 28.34
N GLU A 12 11.43 -20.69 28.99
CA GLU A 12 10.34 -21.48 28.38
C GLU A 12 9.15 -20.61 27.97
N LEU A 13 8.74 -19.68 28.84
CA LEU A 13 7.65 -18.75 28.54
C LEU A 13 7.98 -17.83 27.36
N LEU A 14 9.20 -17.30 27.29
CA LEU A 14 9.64 -16.47 26.17
C LEU A 14 9.66 -17.25 24.86
N ASN A 15 10.12 -18.50 24.89
CA ASN A 15 10.12 -19.37 23.71
C ASN A 15 8.70 -19.69 23.24
N LYS A 16 7.77 -19.92 24.17
CA LYS A 16 6.35 -20.12 23.85
C LYS A 16 5.77 -18.87 23.18
N ASN A 17 5.97 -17.70 23.78
CA ASN A 17 5.49 -16.44 23.23
C ASN A 17 6.08 -16.16 21.85
N LEU A 18 7.37 -16.45 21.65
CA LEU A 18 8.02 -16.30 20.34
C LEU A 18 7.40 -17.20 19.29
N ASN A 19 7.08 -18.46 19.65
CA ASN A 19 6.41 -19.39 18.74
C ASN A 19 4.99 -18.95 18.40
N ASP A 20 4.23 -18.43 19.37
CA ASP A 20 2.88 -17.91 19.15
C ASP A 20 2.91 -16.68 18.22
N LEU A 21 3.87 -15.76 18.42
CA LEU A 21 4.07 -14.63 17.52
C LEU A 21 4.48 -15.07 16.11
N LYS A 22 5.33 -16.08 15.97
CA LYS A 22 5.70 -16.65 14.65
C LYS A 22 4.48 -17.24 13.93
N LYS A 23 3.61 -17.96 14.66
CA LYS A 23 2.36 -18.49 14.10
C LYS A 23 1.42 -17.37 13.67
N LEU A 24 1.26 -16.34 14.51
CA LEU A 24 0.46 -15.15 14.19
C LEU A 24 0.99 -14.42 12.96
N PHE A 25 2.32 -14.29 12.84
CA PHE A 25 2.96 -13.70 11.67
C PHE A 25 2.73 -14.53 10.40
N ILE A 26 2.81 -15.87 10.49
CA ILE A 26 2.51 -16.76 9.37
C ILE A 26 1.03 -16.65 8.99
N SER A 27 0.10 -16.68 9.95
CA SER A 27 -1.34 -16.50 9.73
C SER A 27 -1.63 -15.18 9.03
N LEU A 28 -1.09 -14.07 9.53
CA LEU A 28 -1.28 -12.75 8.93
C LEU A 28 -0.61 -12.64 7.55
N LYS A 29 0.55 -13.28 7.35
CA LYS A 29 1.22 -13.32 6.05
C LYS A 29 0.42 -14.15 5.05
N GLU A 30 -0.14 -15.27 5.48
CA GLU A 30 -1.04 -16.12 4.69
C GLU A 30 -2.35 -15.40 4.41
N GLU A 31 -2.94 -14.70 5.38
CA GLU A 31 -4.08 -13.81 5.17
C GLU A 31 -3.73 -12.75 4.13
N THR A 32 -2.59 -12.05 4.22
CA THR A 32 -2.19 -11.07 3.20
C THR A 32 -1.93 -11.66 1.80
N ASN A 33 -1.59 -12.95 1.70
CA ASN A 33 -1.40 -13.64 0.41
C ASN A 33 -2.70 -14.26 -0.12
N THR A 34 -3.57 -14.73 0.77
CA THR A 34 -4.90 -15.29 0.47
C THR A 34 -5.92 -14.19 0.24
N THR A 35 -5.64 -12.94 0.64
CA THR A 35 -6.38 -11.74 0.22
C THR A 35 -6.19 -11.36 -1.25
N GLN A 36 -5.62 -12.24 -2.08
CA GLN A 36 -5.85 -12.19 -3.53
C GLN A 36 -7.25 -12.69 -3.94
N ASN A 37 -8.04 -13.22 -3.00
CA ASN A 37 -9.46 -13.53 -3.15
C ASN A 37 -10.30 -12.86 -2.03
N ILE A 38 -10.05 -11.58 -1.72
CA ILE A 38 -11.12 -10.81 -1.04
C ILE A 38 -12.17 -10.53 -2.09
N ASP A 39 -13.35 -11.04 -1.81
CA ASP A 39 -14.66 -10.63 -2.26
C ASP A 39 -14.70 -9.35 -3.10
N GLU A 40 -15.46 -9.44 -4.19
CA GLU A 40 -16.14 -8.31 -4.81
C GLU A 40 -17.07 -7.63 -3.79
N VAL A 41 -16.51 -7.03 -2.74
CA VAL A 41 -17.11 -5.86 -2.13
C VAL A 41 -17.21 -4.88 -3.29
N ASN A 42 -18.43 -4.45 -3.54
CA ASN A 42 -18.75 -3.44 -4.52
C ASN A 42 -18.24 -2.07 -4.01
N ASP A 43 -16.94 -1.99 -3.69
CA ASP A 43 -16.18 -0.79 -3.46
C ASP A 43 -16.16 -0.08 -4.81
N LYS A 44 -17.20 0.73 -5.03
CA LYS A 44 -17.09 1.88 -5.91
C LYS A 44 -16.17 2.84 -5.19
N TYR A 45 -15.01 3.12 -5.78
CA TYR A 45 -14.21 4.21 -5.27
C TYR A 45 -14.93 5.50 -5.66
N GLU A 46 -15.34 6.29 -4.66
CA GLU A 46 -15.98 7.57 -4.91
C GLU A 46 -15.00 8.48 -5.67
N PRO A 47 -15.39 9.08 -6.81
CA PRO A 47 -14.50 9.92 -7.60
C PRO A 47 -13.82 11.03 -6.80
N LYS A 48 -14.53 11.57 -5.80
CA LYS A 48 -14.02 12.60 -4.90
C LYS A 48 -12.82 12.12 -4.07
N ASP A 49 -12.84 10.89 -3.60
CA ASP A 49 -11.75 10.32 -2.81
C ASP A 49 -10.52 10.05 -3.67
N LEU A 50 -10.74 9.59 -4.91
CA LEU A 50 -9.67 9.38 -5.89
C LEU A 50 -8.97 10.68 -6.30
N ILE A 51 -9.73 11.77 -6.42
CA ILE A 51 -9.19 13.12 -6.69
C ILE A 51 -8.44 13.65 -5.47
N ASN A 52 -9.00 13.51 -4.27
CA ASN A 52 -8.31 13.91 -3.04
C ASN A 52 -6.99 13.17 -2.83
N ASP A 53 -6.96 11.87 -3.10
CA ASP A 53 -5.73 11.09 -3.03
C ASP A 53 -4.72 11.57 -4.06
N PHE A 54 -5.16 11.93 -5.25
CA PHE A 54 -4.29 12.49 -6.28
C PHE A 54 -3.67 13.84 -5.85
N ASP A 55 -4.45 14.73 -5.25
CA ASP A 55 -3.96 16.00 -4.70
C ASP A 55 -2.92 15.79 -3.61
N LYS A 56 -3.15 14.84 -2.69
CA LYS A 56 -2.15 14.46 -1.66
C LYS A 56 -0.84 13.96 -2.29
N LEU A 57 -0.93 13.15 -3.35
CA LEU A 57 0.26 12.67 -4.04
C LEU A 57 1.01 13.82 -4.73
N TYR A 58 0.31 14.86 -5.19
CA TYR A 58 0.94 16.06 -5.73
C TYR A 58 1.68 16.85 -4.66
N ASP A 59 1.10 17.02 -3.48
CA ASP A 59 1.79 17.64 -2.33
C ASP A 59 3.05 16.88 -1.94
N LEU A 60 2.99 15.54 -1.92
CA LEU A 60 4.16 14.70 -1.68
C LEU A 60 5.22 14.89 -2.78
N PHE A 61 4.81 15.04 -4.04
CA PHE A 61 5.71 15.31 -5.14
C PHE A 61 6.40 16.68 -4.98
N LEU A 62 5.67 17.73 -4.59
CA LEU A 62 6.23 19.05 -4.32
C LEU A 62 7.25 19.01 -3.17
N GLN A 63 7.05 18.13 -2.20
CA GLN A 63 7.99 17.87 -1.10
C GLN A 63 9.16 16.92 -1.47
N ASN A 64 9.29 16.53 -2.73
CA ASN A 64 10.28 15.55 -3.22
C ASN A 64 10.19 14.14 -2.57
N LYS A 65 9.02 13.75 -2.08
CA LYS A 65 8.77 12.46 -1.41
C LYS A 65 8.33 11.37 -2.39
N GLN A 66 9.12 11.13 -3.44
CA GLN A 66 8.76 10.17 -4.50
C GLN A 66 8.61 8.72 -4.01
N ASN A 67 9.36 8.32 -2.97
CA ASN A 67 9.24 6.99 -2.38
C ASN A 67 7.87 6.77 -1.74
N GLU A 68 7.31 7.77 -1.08
CA GLU A 68 5.98 7.70 -0.45
C GLU A 68 4.87 7.54 -1.51
N ILE A 69 5.00 8.22 -2.65
CA ILE A 69 4.11 8.05 -3.81
C ILE A 69 4.18 6.61 -4.35
N LYS A 70 5.41 6.09 -4.48
CA LYS A 70 5.63 4.73 -4.98
C LYS A 70 5.04 3.68 -4.05
N ASP A 71 5.19 3.86 -2.74
CA ASP A 71 4.67 2.94 -1.74
C ASP A 71 3.15 3.02 -1.63
N PHE A 72 2.57 4.21 -1.73
CA PHE A 72 1.12 4.39 -1.86
C PHE A 72 0.54 3.54 -3.00
N LEU A 73 1.09 3.66 -4.21
CA LEU A 73 0.61 2.90 -5.37
C LEU A 73 0.85 1.39 -5.23
N LYS A 74 1.92 0.96 -4.56
CA LYS A 74 2.20 -0.47 -4.33
C LYS A 74 1.18 -1.13 -3.43
N LEU A 75 0.61 -0.42 -2.48
CA LEU A 75 -0.35 -0.94 -1.52
C LEU A 75 -1.79 -0.98 -2.07
N ARG A 76 -2.04 -0.39 -3.24
CA ARG A 76 -3.38 -0.34 -3.84
C ARG A 76 -3.65 -1.51 -4.78
N PRO A 77 -4.90 -2.02 -4.81
CA PRO A 77 -5.30 -3.08 -5.74
C PRO A 77 -5.38 -2.55 -7.17
N LYS A 78 -5.31 -3.46 -8.16
CA LYS A 78 -5.37 -3.08 -9.59
C LYS A 78 -6.65 -2.33 -9.94
N LYS A 79 -7.80 -2.72 -9.37
CA LYS A 79 -9.10 -2.07 -9.58
C LYS A 79 -9.05 -0.58 -9.18
N TYR A 80 -8.53 -0.28 -8.00
CA TYR A 80 -8.29 1.10 -7.55
C TYR A 80 -7.45 1.87 -8.54
N LEU A 81 -6.34 1.30 -9.03
CA LEU A 81 -5.46 1.98 -9.97
C LEU A 81 -6.15 2.30 -11.31
N ILE A 82 -7.08 1.45 -11.75
CA ILE A 82 -7.91 1.70 -12.93
C ILE A 82 -8.84 2.88 -12.68
N GLU A 83 -9.62 2.85 -11.61
CA GLU A 83 -10.56 3.92 -11.27
C GLU A 83 -9.86 5.25 -10.99
N PHE A 84 -8.74 5.20 -10.25
CA PHE A 84 -7.87 6.35 -9.98
C PHE A 84 -7.35 6.99 -11.27
N SER A 85 -6.90 6.18 -12.24
CA SER A 85 -6.40 6.70 -13.52
C SER A 85 -7.53 7.36 -14.33
N LEU A 86 -8.74 6.79 -14.29
CA LEU A 86 -9.90 7.35 -14.97
C LEU A 86 -10.37 8.66 -14.32
N ALA A 87 -10.50 8.68 -12.98
CA ALA A 87 -10.97 9.85 -12.24
C ALA A 87 -10.02 11.06 -12.41
N ASN A 88 -8.73 10.81 -12.55
CA ASN A 88 -7.70 11.85 -12.69
C ASN A 88 -7.24 12.07 -14.15
N ASN A 89 -7.92 11.46 -15.12
CA ASN A 89 -7.58 11.56 -16.55
C ASN A 89 -6.10 11.24 -16.87
N LEU A 90 -5.50 10.29 -16.16
CA LEU A 90 -4.20 9.74 -16.53
C LEU A 90 -4.39 8.93 -17.82
N GLY A 91 -3.68 9.30 -18.89
CA GLY A 91 -3.83 8.77 -20.26
C GLY A 91 -3.41 7.30 -20.45
N ILE A 92 -3.69 6.44 -19.47
CA ILE A 92 -3.27 5.05 -19.42
C ILE A 92 -4.42 4.16 -19.90
N GLU A 93 -4.15 3.36 -20.94
CA GLU A 93 -5.09 2.32 -21.36
C GLU A 93 -5.32 1.30 -20.23
N LYS A 94 -6.59 0.95 -19.96
CA LYS A 94 -6.96 0.01 -18.89
C LYS A 94 -6.21 -1.33 -18.96
N SER A 95 -5.94 -1.81 -20.17
CA SER A 95 -5.19 -3.06 -20.44
C SER A 95 -3.71 -2.98 -20.04
N LYS A 96 -3.12 -1.78 -20.01
CA LYS A 96 -1.70 -1.51 -19.71
C LYS A 96 -1.45 -1.03 -18.28
N ILE A 97 -2.49 -0.99 -17.44
CA ILE A 97 -2.37 -0.54 -16.05
C ILE A 97 -1.54 -1.54 -15.25
N SER A 98 -0.39 -1.04 -14.80
CA SER A 98 0.49 -1.63 -13.81
C SER A 98 0.90 -0.56 -12.81
N LYS A 99 1.31 -0.96 -11.60
CA LYS A 99 1.82 -0.03 -10.57
C LYS A 99 2.94 0.88 -11.12
N ASN A 100 3.84 0.31 -11.92
CA ASN A 100 4.93 1.05 -12.54
C ASN A 100 4.46 2.00 -13.65
N THR A 101 3.49 1.57 -14.48
CA THR A 101 2.92 2.42 -15.54
C THR A 101 2.22 3.64 -14.92
N VAL A 102 1.38 3.40 -13.90
CA VAL A 102 0.67 4.46 -13.18
C VAL A 102 1.65 5.42 -12.51
N PHE A 103 2.68 4.90 -11.85
CA PHE A 103 3.70 5.75 -11.22
C PHE A 103 4.42 6.66 -12.22
N LYS A 104 4.83 6.12 -13.39
CA LYS A 104 5.51 6.91 -14.42
C LYS A 104 4.61 8.01 -14.99
N GLU A 105 3.36 7.66 -15.32
CA GLU A 105 2.41 8.62 -15.88
C GLU A 105 2.06 9.72 -14.86
N LEU A 106 1.84 9.32 -13.60
CA LEU A 106 1.59 10.24 -12.50
C LEU A 106 2.74 11.24 -12.35
N LEU A 107 4.00 10.77 -12.33
CA LEU A 107 5.15 11.66 -12.25
C LEU A 107 5.25 12.59 -13.48
N SER A 108 5.01 12.07 -14.68
CA SER A 108 5.01 12.88 -15.91
C SER A 108 4.00 14.03 -15.80
N TRP A 109 2.77 13.71 -15.41
CA TRP A 109 1.70 14.69 -15.21
C TRP A 109 2.06 15.73 -14.15
N MET A 110 2.63 15.30 -13.01
CA MET A 110 3.00 16.21 -11.92
C MET A 110 4.13 17.16 -12.32
N MET A 111 5.09 16.68 -13.12
CA MET A 111 6.15 17.53 -13.70
C MET A 111 5.55 18.59 -14.62
N GLN A 112 4.69 18.20 -15.56
CA GLN A 112 4.00 19.13 -16.47
C GLN A 112 3.21 20.19 -15.70
N ARG A 113 2.43 19.78 -14.69
CA ARG A 113 1.64 20.72 -13.88
C ARG A 113 2.51 21.68 -13.07
N LYS A 114 3.64 21.21 -12.54
CA LYS A 114 4.61 22.05 -11.84
C LYS A 114 5.26 23.07 -12.77
N GLU A 115 5.47 22.73 -14.04
CA GLU A 115 5.99 23.67 -15.05
C GLU A 115 4.96 24.74 -15.44
N ILE A 116 3.68 24.37 -15.58
CA ILE A 116 2.59 25.32 -15.89
C ILE A 116 2.29 26.26 -14.72
N SER A 117 2.54 25.82 -13.48
CA SER A 117 2.28 26.61 -12.27
C SER A 117 3.43 27.55 -11.89
N LYS A 118 4.51 27.59 -12.69
CA LYS A 118 5.63 28.54 -12.55
C LYS A 118 5.44 29.72 -13.48
#